data_AF-A0A9E6USU7-F1
#
_entry.id   AF-A0A9E6USU7-F1
#
_cell.length_a   1.000
_cell.length_b   1.000
_cell.length_c   1.000
_cell.angle_alpha   90.00
_cell.angle_beta   90.00
_cell.angle_gamma   90.00
#
_symmetry.space_group_name_H-M   'P 1'
#
loop_
_entity.id
_entity.type
_entity.pdbx_description
1 polymer ?
#
loop_
_entity_poly.entity_id
_entity_poly.type
_entity_poly.pdbx_seq_one_letter_code
_entity_poly.pdbx_strand_id
1 'polypeptide(L)'
;MLHLLYILAFTVLAFIAVSNLIRNLVMFSFDRERPYPSKSPAGNKGNFGYYGARRQSVPHPELLDNTGNLIKEPLLVMRSINVDDAREQLDALYESSPGQKIERSEEA
;
A
#
# COMPACT_ATOMS: atom_id res chain seq x y z
N MET A 1 -43.44 -36.35 3.68
CA MET A 1 -42.99 -35.75 4.96
C MET A 1 -41.54 -35.24 4.97
N LEU A 2 -40.64 -35.63 4.04
CA LEU A 2 -39.26 -35.08 3.95
C LEU A 2 -39.15 -33.69 3.32
N HIS A 3 -40.21 -33.22 2.66
CA HIS A 3 -40.23 -31.95 1.94
C HIS A 3 -39.95 -30.74 2.86
N LEU A 4 -40.41 -30.79 4.12
CA LEU A 4 -40.15 -29.75 5.10
C LEU A 4 -38.64 -29.59 5.38
N LEU A 5 -37.90 -30.71 5.44
CA LEU A 5 -36.44 -30.68 5.60
C LEU A 5 -35.73 -30.11 4.36
N TYR A 6 -36.24 -30.38 3.16
CA TYR A 6 -35.67 -29.80 1.93
C TYR A 6 -35.88 -28.29 1.85
N ILE A 7 -37.06 -27.81 2.23
CA ILE A 7 -37.33 -26.37 2.30
C ILE A 7 -36.41 -25.73 3.34
N LEU A 8 -36.26 -26.34 4.52
CA LEU A 8 -35.36 -25.84 5.56
C LEU A 8 -33.90 -25.79 5.09
N ALA A 9 -33.38 -26.88 4.53
CA ALA A 9 -32.00 -26.92 4.02
C ALA A 9 -31.78 -25.90 2.89
N PHE A 10 -32.72 -25.78 1.97
CA PHE A 10 -32.67 -24.79 0.88
C PHE A 10 -32.64 -23.36 1.42
N THR A 11 -33.46 -23.03 2.43
CA THR A 11 -33.45 -21.69 3.03
C THR A 11 -32.10 -21.37 3.68
N VAL A 12 -31.51 -22.30 4.42
CA VAL A 12 -30.19 -22.11 5.04
C VAL A 12 -29.12 -21.87 3.97
N LEU A 13 -29.09 -22.68 2.91
CA LEU A 13 -28.15 -22.51 1.81
C LEU A 13 -28.34 -21.18 1.07
N ALA A 14 -29.59 -20.79 0.82
CA ALA A 14 -29.93 -19.52 0.18
C ALA A 14 -29.46 -18.31 1.01
N PHE A 15 -29.69 -18.32 2.33
CA PHE A 15 -29.22 -17.25 3.22
C PHE A 15 -27.70 -17.15 3.26
N ILE A 16 -26.98 -18.28 3.28
CA ILE A 16 -25.51 -18.30 3.24
C ILE A 16 -25.01 -17.72 1.91
N ALA A 17 -25.58 -18.15 0.79
CA ALA A 17 -25.18 -17.69 -0.54
C ALA A 17 -25.43 -16.19 -0.73
N VAL A 18 -26.62 -15.69 -0.37
CA VAL A 18 -26.95 -14.27 -0.45
C VAL A 18 -26.05 -13.43 0.46
N SER A 19 -25.77 -13.90 1.68
CA SER A 19 -24.86 -13.20 2.59
C SER A 19 -23.43 -13.11 2.05
N ASN A 20 -22.95 -14.18 1.41
CA ASN A 20 -21.64 -14.20 0.77
C ASN A 20 -21.59 -13.27 -0.45
N LEU A 21 -22.65 -13.27 -1.28
CA LEU A 21 -22.78 -12.37 -2.42
C LEU A 21 -22.75 -10.90 -1.98
N ILE A 22 -23.52 -10.53 -0.95
CA ILE A 22 -23.54 -9.16 -0.43
C ILE A 22 -22.15 -8.74 0.06
N ARG A 23 -21.43 -9.60 0.81
CA ARG A 23 -20.06 -9.29 1.26
C ARG A 23 -19.11 -9.05 0.09
N ASN A 24 -19.14 -9.92 -0.92
CA ASN A 24 -18.29 -9.81 -2.10
C ASN A 24 -18.63 -8.57 -2.93
N LEU A 25 -19.93 -8.25 -3.07
CA LEU A 25 -20.40 -7.07 -3.77
C LEU A 25 -20.01 -5.79 -3.04
N VAL A 26 -20.19 -5.73 -1.73
CA VAL A 26 -19.85 -4.58 -0.90
C VAL A 26 -18.34 -4.33 -0.90
N MET A 27 -17.53 -5.38 -0.74
CA MET A 27 -16.07 -5.30 -0.87
C MET A 27 -15.64 -4.74 -2.23
N PHE A 28 -16.23 -5.25 -3.32
CA PHE A 28 -15.92 -4.78 -4.66
C PHE A 28 -16.45 -3.37 -4.96
N SER A 29 -17.58 -2.98 -4.37
CA SER A 29 -18.17 -1.65 -4.57
C SER A 29 -17.33 -0.56 -3.90
N PHE A 30 -16.70 -0.84 -2.75
CA PHE A 30 -15.82 0.10 -2.06
C PHE A 30 -14.43 0.24 -2.71
N ASP A 31 -13.98 -0.73 -3.49
CA ASP A 31 -12.70 -0.66 -4.23
C ASP A 31 -12.78 0.17 -5.52
N ARG A 32 -13.98 0.60 -5.95
CA ARG A 32 -14.14 1.45 -7.15
C ARG A 32 -13.93 2.95 -6.90
N GLU A 33 -13.90 3.40 -5.64
CA GLU A 33 -13.78 4.83 -5.29
C GLU A 33 -12.52 5.16 -4.47
N ARG A 34 -11.46 4.34 -4.56
CA ARG A 34 -10.15 4.72 -4.02
C ARG A 34 -9.10 4.71 -5.12
N PRO A 35 -8.77 5.88 -5.73
CA PRO A 35 -7.44 6.01 -6.27
C PRO A 35 -6.48 5.83 -5.08
N TYR A 36 -5.66 4.79 -5.15
CA TYR A 36 -4.61 4.36 -4.20
C TYR A 36 -4.97 3.34 -3.10
N PRO A 37 -4.19 2.25 -2.99
CA PRO A 37 -4.23 1.37 -1.85
C PRO A 37 -3.61 2.09 -0.64
N SER A 38 -4.47 2.61 0.23
CA SER A 38 -4.08 2.94 1.60
C SER A 38 -3.71 1.64 2.33
N LYS A 39 -2.41 1.33 2.39
CA LYS A 39 -1.88 0.48 3.46
C LYS A 39 -2.12 1.21 4.78
N SER A 40 -3.26 0.96 5.39
CA SER A 40 -3.53 1.31 6.79
C SER A 40 -2.99 0.19 7.68
N PRO A 41 -2.01 0.41 8.58
CA PRO A 41 -1.65 -0.55 9.60
C PRO A 41 -2.19 -0.08 10.95
N ALA A 42 -3.51 -0.13 11.16
CA ALA A 42 -4.09 -0.02 12.51
C ALA A 42 -5.60 -0.30 12.46
N GLY A 43 -6.06 -1.42 13.04
CA GLY A 43 -7.51 -1.61 13.22
C GLY A 43 -8.04 -3.02 13.42
N ASN A 44 -7.31 -3.93 14.08
CA ASN A 44 -7.86 -4.96 14.98
C ASN A 44 -9.22 -5.64 14.64
N LYS A 45 -9.18 -6.84 14.04
CA LYS A 45 -9.93 -8.03 14.53
C LYS A 45 -9.60 -9.26 13.67
N GLY A 46 -8.76 -10.12 14.21
CA GLY A 46 -8.41 -11.37 13.55
C GLY A 46 -7.23 -12.01 14.28
N ASN A 47 -7.55 -12.66 15.39
CA ASN A 47 -6.78 -13.71 16.04
C ASN A 47 -5.78 -14.40 15.07
N PHE A 48 -4.51 -14.54 15.49
CA PHE A 48 -3.44 -15.46 15.03
C PHE A 48 -2.10 -14.75 14.79
N GLY A 49 -1.06 -15.14 15.55
CA GLY A 49 0.34 -14.99 15.13
C GLY A 49 1.25 -14.28 16.12
N TYR A 50 2.01 -15.06 16.86
CA TYR A 50 3.13 -14.68 17.70
C TYR A 50 4.26 -13.92 16.94
N TYR A 51 4.96 -13.03 17.64
CA TYR A 51 6.23 -12.37 17.27
C TYR A 51 6.25 -11.47 16.03
N GLY A 52 5.85 -10.20 16.20
CA GLY A 52 6.19 -9.12 15.27
C GLY A 52 6.67 -7.92 16.06
N ALA A 53 7.99 -7.72 16.15
CA ALA A 53 8.57 -6.49 16.66
C ALA A 53 7.86 -5.30 15.99
N ARG A 54 7.17 -4.47 16.77
CA ARG A 54 6.65 -3.18 16.32
C ARG A 54 7.86 -2.33 15.95
N ARG A 55 8.33 -2.47 14.71
CA ARG A 55 9.22 -1.50 14.08
C ARG A 55 8.43 -0.20 14.07
N GLN A 56 8.69 0.66 15.04
CA GLN A 56 8.22 2.03 15.01
C GLN A 56 8.88 2.64 13.78
N SER A 57 8.18 2.68 12.65
CA SER A 57 8.66 3.38 11.47
C SER A 57 8.69 4.86 11.84
N VAL A 58 9.89 5.38 12.09
CA VAL A 58 10.11 6.82 12.19
C VAL A 58 9.73 7.39 10.82
N PRO A 59 8.69 8.22 10.72
CA PRO A 59 8.30 8.77 9.43
C PRO A 59 9.40 9.69 8.92
N HIS A 60 9.69 9.60 7.61
CA HIS A 60 10.60 10.54 6.97
C HIS A 60 10.04 11.97 7.09
N PRO A 61 10.90 12.98 7.33
CA PRO A 61 10.45 14.34 7.59
C PRO A 61 9.67 14.97 6.42
N GLU A 62 9.87 14.48 5.19
CA GLU A 62 9.13 14.89 3.99
C GLU A 62 7.65 14.49 4.00
N LEU A 63 7.28 13.56 4.89
CA LEU A 63 5.91 13.12 5.09
C LEU A 63 5.24 13.88 6.25
N LEU A 64 5.82 14.96 6.74
CA LEU A 64 5.22 15.80 7.79
C LEU A 64 4.84 17.16 7.21
N ASP A 65 3.64 17.66 7.55
CA ASP A 65 3.27 19.05 7.29
C ASP A 65 3.97 20.02 8.26
N ASN A 66 3.79 21.33 8.06
CA ASN A 66 4.33 22.39 8.93
C ASN A 66 3.86 22.30 10.39
N THR A 67 2.82 21.51 10.65
CA THR A 67 2.25 21.26 11.99
C THR A 67 2.65 19.89 12.56
N GLY A 68 3.50 19.13 11.86
CA GLY A 68 3.99 17.82 12.29
C GLY A 68 3.03 16.65 12.05
N ASN A 69 1.94 16.84 11.30
CA ASN A 69 1.04 15.74 10.94
C ASN A 69 1.56 15.01 9.71
N LEU A 70 1.28 13.69 9.65
CA LEU A 70 1.64 12.89 8.50
C LEU A 70 0.81 13.26 7.26
N ILE A 71 1.47 13.72 6.21
CA ILE A 71 0.87 13.91 4.88
C ILE A 71 0.99 12.63 4.05
N LYS A 72 -0.04 12.37 3.24
CA LYS A 72 -0.18 11.11 2.48
C LYS A 72 0.74 11.03 1.27
N GLU A 73 1.26 12.17 0.84
CA GLU A 73 2.17 12.33 -0.29
C GLU A 73 3.31 13.28 0.13
N PRO A 74 4.57 13.02 -0.26
CA PRO A 74 5.65 13.96 -0.01
C PRO A 74 5.38 15.27 -0.76
N LEU A 75 5.73 16.40 -0.15
CA LEU A 75 5.59 17.71 -0.79
C LEU A 75 6.45 17.77 -2.07
N LEU A 76 5.84 17.60 -3.24
CA LEU A 76 6.54 17.67 -4.52
C LEU A 76 6.89 19.13 -4.85
N VAL A 77 8.09 19.56 -4.50
CA VAL A 77 8.63 20.87 -4.89
C VAL A 77 9.18 20.77 -6.33
N MET A 78 8.36 21.13 -7.32
CA MET A 78 8.83 21.26 -8.71
C MET A 78 9.73 22.49 -8.83
N ARG A 79 11.04 22.28 -8.96
CA ARG A 79 11.99 23.33 -9.38
C ARG A 79 12.05 23.34 -10.90
N SER A 80 11.90 24.50 -11.52
CA SER A 80 12.20 24.66 -12.95
C SER A 80 13.71 24.56 -13.14
N ILE A 81 14.20 23.39 -13.52
CA ILE A 81 15.62 23.13 -13.80
C ILE A 81 15.81 22.90 -15.30
N ASN A 82 16.96 23.30 -15.85
CA ASN A 82 17.28 22.98 -17.24
C ASN A 82 17.62 21.50 -17.37
N VAL A 83 17.50 20.96 -18.59
CA VAL A 83 17.78 19.54 -18.88
C VAL A 83 19.25 19.18 -18.57
N ASP A 84 20.16 20.12 -18.80
CA ASP A 84 21.59 19.94 -18.55
C ASP A 84 21.89 19.86 -17.04
N ASP A 85 21.31 20.78 -16.25
CA ASP A 85 21.43 20.78 -14.78
C ASP A 85 20.83 19.51 -14.17
N ALA A 86 19.72 19.00 -14.75
CA ALA A 86 19.07 17.76 -14.32
C ALA A 86 19.96 16.53 -14.56
N ARG A 87 20.67 16.49 -15.68
CA ARG A 87 21.64 15.42 -15.98
C ARG A 87 22.78 15.43 -15.00
N GLU A 88 23.39 16.59 -14.74
CA GLU A 88 24.49 16.73 -13.78
C GLU A 88 24.07 16.26 -12.38
N GLN A 89 22.85 16.62 -11.94
CA GLN A 89 22.33 16.20 -10.65
C GLN A 89 22.07 14.68 -10.58
N LEU A 90 21.60 14.06 -11.67
CA LEU A 90 21.43 12.61 -11.74
C LEU A 90 22.78 11.87 -11.72
N ASP A 91 23.76 12.37 -12.46
CA ASP A 91 25.12 11.82 -12.48
C ASP A 91 25.76 11.94 -11.09
N ALA A 92 25.61 13.08 -10.41
CA ALA A 92 26.09 13.27 -9.04
C ALA A 92 25.44 12.30 -8.04
N LEU A 93 24.14 12.01 -8.18
CA LEU A 93 23.43 11.02 -7.35
C LEU A 93 23.91 9.59 -7.63
N TYR A 94 24.23 9.28 -8.88
CA TYR A 94 24.77 7.99 -9.28
C TYR A 94 26.17 7.75 -8.68
N GLU A 95 27.07 8.72 -8.80
CA GLU A 95 28.43 8.62 -8.25
C GLU A 95 28.48 8.66 -6.72
N SER A 96 27.54 9.34 -6.07
CA SER A 96 27.46 9.41 -4.60
C SER A 96 26.72 8.23 -3.96
N SER A 97 26.21 7.29 -4.75
CA SER A 97 25.44 6.14 -4.27
C SER A 97 26.31 5.19 -3.41
N PRO A 98 25.94 4.92 -2.15
CA PRO A 98 26.67 3.99 -1.28
C PRO A 98 26.47 2.55 -1.78
N GLY A 99 27.28 2.13 -2.73
CA GLY A 99 27.19 0.79 -3.33
C GLY A 99 27.98 0.60 -4.63
N GLN A 100 28.48 1.66 -5.25
CA GLN A 100 29.13 1.56 -6.55
C GLN A 100 30.63 1.27 -6.44
N LYS A 101 30.98 -0.02 -6.35
CA LYS A 101 32.29 -0.51 -6.80
C LYS A 101 32.12 -1.00 -8.24
N ILE A 102 32.20 -0.11 -9.22
CA ILE A 102 32.38 -0.51 -10.61
C ILE A 102 33.83 -0.18 -10.94
N GLU A 103 34.69 -1.19 -10.83
CA GLU A 103 36.02 -1.18 -11.44
C GLU A 103 35.84 -0.95 -12.94
N ARG A 104 36.00 0.30 -13.38
CA ARG A 104 36.24 0.62 -14.78
C ARG A 104 37.74 0.50 -14.99
N SER A 105 38.22 -0.74 -15.08
CA SER A 105 39.53 -1.04 -15.62
C SER A 105 39.53 -0.70 -17.11
N GLU A 106 40.41 0.21 -17.46
CA GLU A 106 40.78 0.60 -18.81
C GLU A 106 41.20 -0.61 -19.64
N GLU A 107 40.74 -0.71 -20.88
CA GLU A 107 41.52 -1.36 -21.94
C GLU A 107 41.61 -0.40 -23.12
N ALA A 108 42.84 0.07 -23.33
CA ALA A 108 43.34 0.83 -24.46
C ALA A 108 43.78 -0.12 -25.59
#